data_AF-A0A661P9C9-F1
#
_entry.id   AF-A0A661P9C9-F1
#
_cell.length_a   1.000
_cell.length_b   1.000
_cell.length_c   1.000
_cell.angle_alpha   90.00
_cell.angle_beta   90.00
_cell.angle_gamma   90.00
#
_symmetry.space_group_name_H-M   'P 1'
#
loop_
_entity.id
_entity.type
_entity.pdbx_description
1 polymer ?
#
loop_
_entity_poly.entity_id
_entity_poly.type
_entity_poly.pdbx_seq_one_letter_code
_entity_poly.pdbx_strand_id
1 'polypeptide(L)'
;MQGGSAAVRSEDSPNSNTTVGYFEEDGVSFPSWILDGVIWYDDIPYTPYAATDGDKAYVDGTVATVAAVTSTSDYYIERRWYTLPDDFGGMVSDSFSYRRDDNCCYPDIEIVGEAEVRRMSSQDRGGTYPRVASITPKEPENGLPVIWDPQDKDDQTNSLDLEVPAAASTRWRVNFDVYPTAALNLEYRYHAVPPALGSTTNFYHYGGAEHSSTIIASVIDQAFQKIHSSYEKHDAFMARLRQSVMHDRRNYAASYVGKGVGSYGAGGHNDLDHFRRNTSTDNITLGF
;
A
#
# COMPACT_ATOMS: atom_id res chain seq x y z
N MET A 1 -17.46 2.66 11.25
CA MET A 1 -17.27 2.15 12.63
C MET A 1 -18.32 1.08 12.87
N GLN A 2 -17.93 -0.17 13.05
CA GLN A 2 -18.81 -1.20 13.62
C GLN A 2 -18.53 -1.25 15.11
N GLY A 3 -19.60 -1.05 15.89
CA GLY A 3 -19.58 -1.18 17.34
C GLY A 3 -20.37 -2.41 17.75
N GLY A 4 -19.85 -3.14 18.72
CA GLY A 4 -20.48 -4.33 19.28
C GLY A 4 -20.17 -4.44 20.77
N SER A 5 -20.70 -5.49 21.39
CA SER A 5 -20.32 -5.88 22.75
C SER A 5 -19.55 -7.19 22.66
N ALA A 6 -18.23 -7.11 22.77
CA ALA A 6 -17.36 -8.28 22.80
C ALA A 6 -16.91 -8.57 24.23
N ALA A 7 -16.82 -9.85 24.57
CA ALA A 7 -16.09 -10.29 25.75
C ALA A 7 -14.60 -10.36 25.40
N VAL A 8 -13.78 -9.73 26.22
CA VAL A 8 -12.34 -9.92 26.16
C VAL A 8 -12.00 -11.16 26.98
N ARG A 9 -11.32 -12.12 26.37
CA ARG A 9 -11.01 -13.40 27.00
C ARG A 9 -9.54 -13.74 26.79
N SER A 10 -9.07 -14.71 27.55
CA SER A 10 -7.72 -15.25 27.41
C SER A 10 -7.77 -16.78 27.35
N GLU A 11 -6.96 -17.37 26.47
CA GLU A 11 -6.78 -18.81 26.41
C GLU A 11 -5.28 -19.15 26.41
N ASP A 12 -4.95 -20.31 26.95
CA ASP A 12 -3.59 -20.83 26.88
C ASP A 12 -3.31 -21.31 25.45
N SER A 13 -2.25 -20.80 24.83
CA SER A 13 -1.83 -21.25 23.53
C SER A 13 -1.45 -22.74 23.59
N PRO A 14 -1.99 -23.61 22.73
CA PRO A 14 -1.63 -25.03 22.73
C PRO A 14 -0.17 -25.27 22.34
N ASN A 15 0.48 -24.28 21.72
CA ASN A 15 1.82 -24.40 21.14
C ASN A 15 2.86 -23.47 21.78
N SER A 16 2.47 -22.65 22.76
CA SER A 16 3.41 -21.78 23.49
C SER A 16 3.00 -21.64 24.95
N ASN A 17 3.96 -21.47 25.85
CA ASN A 17 3.72 -21.16 27.26
C ASN A 17 3.24 -19.71 27.47
N THR A 18 2.47 -19.20 26.50
CA THR A 18 2.02 -17.81 26.41
C THR A 18 0.50 -17.82 26.37
N THR A 19 -0.11 -17.21 27.37
CA THR A 19 -1.54 -16.91 27.33
C THR A 19 -1.76 -15.79 26.30
N VAL A 20 -2.79 -15.89 25.47
CA VAL A 20 -3.12 -14.91 24.43
C VAL A 20 -4.47 -14.28 24.73
N GLY A 21 -4.59 -12.96 24.49
CA GLY A 21 -5.86 -12.24 24.56
C GLY A 21 -6.64 -12.28 23.25
N TYR A 22 -7.97 -12.44 23.33
CA TYR A 22 -8.87 -12.34 22.18
C TYR A 22 -10.16 -11.58 22.49
N PHE A 23 -10.71 -10.95 21.47
CA PHE A 23 -12.08 -10.42 21.47
C PHE A 23 -13.01 -11.50 20.91
N GLU A 24 -14.10 -11.81 21.60
CA GLU A 24 -15.15 -12.73 21.16
C GLU A 24 -16.51 -12.05 21.15
N GLU A 25 -17.21 -12.09 20.02
CA GLU A 25 -18.58 -11.60 19.89
C GLU A 25 -19.52 -12.75 19.57
N ASP A 26 -20.44 -13.06 20.48
CA ASP A 26 -21.33 -14.22 20.35
C ASP A 26 -22.19 -14.13 19.08
N GLY A 27 -21.88 -14.97 18.09
CA GLY A 27 -22.67 -15.10 16.86
C GLY A 27 -22.44 -13.98 15.84
N VAL A 28 -21.40 -13.17 16.00
CA VAL A 28 -20.98 -12.17 15.00
C VAL A 28 -19.55 -12.47 14.59
N SER A 29 -19.38 -12.83 13.32
CA SER A 29 -18.04 -13.02 12.77
C SER A 29 -17.39 -11.68 12.53
N PHE A 30 -16.13 -11.55 12.97
CA PHE A 30 -15.34 -10.35 12.69
C PHE A 30 -15.20 -10.16 11.18
N PRO A 31 -15.14 -8.90 10.71
CA PRO A 31 -14.90 -8.64 9.30
C PRO A 31 -13.58 -9.27 8.85
N SER A 32 -13.54 -9.81 7.63
CA SER A 32 -12.34 -10.49 7.09
C SER A 32 -11.11 -9.59 6.99
N TRP A 33 -11.29 -8.28 7.10
CA TRP A 33 -10.22 -7.29 7.11
C TRP A 33 -9.71 -6.94 8.51
N ILE A 34 -10.19 -7.58 9.59
CA ILE A 34 -9.85 -7.25 10.98
C ILE A 34 -8.33 -7.17 11.23
N LEU A 35 -7.54 -7.98 10.53
CA LEU A 35 -6.07 -7.98 10.60
C LEU A 35 -5.40 -6.70 10.07
N ASP A 36 -6.08 -5.94 9.20
CA ASP A 36 -5.64 -4.63 8.72
C ASP A 36 -6.15 -3.48 9.62
N GLY A 37 -6.95 -3.80 10.65
CA GLY A 37 -7.63 -2.84 11.51
C GLY A 37 -6.98 -2.62 12.88
N VAL A 38 -7.62 -1.76 13.66
CA VAL A 38 -7.32 -1.51 15.08
C VAL A 38 -8.62 -1.69 15.85
N ILE A 39 -8.59 -2.50 16.91
CA ILE A 39 -9.72 -2.66 17.83
C ILE A 39 -9.52 -1.66 18.97
N TRP A 40 -10.48 -0.78 19.18
CA TRP A 40 -10.49 0.15 20.30
C TRP A 40 -11.39 -0.37 21.40
N TYR A 41 -10.82 -0.49 22.59
CA TYR A 41 -11.53 -0.90 23.79
C TYR A 41 -11.11 0.03 24.92
N ASP A 42 -12.08 0.72 25.53
CA ASP A 42 -11.84 1.71 26.60
C ASP A 42 -10.76 2.76 26.22
N ASP A 43 -10.85 3.27 24.98
CA ASP A 43 -9.87 4.19 24.37
C ASP A 43 -8.42 3.66 24.26
N ILE A 44 -8.22 2.36 24.46
CA ILE A 44 -6.94 1.67 24.25
C ILE A 44 -6.98 0.94 22.90
N PRO A 45 -6.03 1.22 21.98
CA PRO A 45 -5.94 0.54 20.71
C PRO A 45 -5.23 -0.82 20.85
N TYR A 46 -5.81 -1.85 20.24
CA TYR A 46 -5.26 -3.19 20.12
C TYR A 46 -5.09 -3.56 18.65
N THR A 47 -3.91 -4.09 18.30
CA THR A 47 -3.61 -4.55 16.94
C THR A 47 -3.87 -6.07 16.84
N PRO A 48 -4.80 -6.50 15.99
CA PRO A 48 -5.03 -7.92 15.74
C PRO A 48 -3.83 -8.54 15.02
N TYR A 49 -3.38 -9.72 15.46
CA TYR A 49 -2.28 -10.46 14.80
C TYR A 49 -2.74 -11.77 14.17
N ALA A 50 -3.87 -12.32 14.64
CA ALA A 50 -4.49 -13.50 14.07
C ALA A 50 -6.01 -13.39 14.15
N ALA A 51 -6.68 -13.82 13.09
CA ALA A 51 -8.11 -14.00 13.05
C ALA A 51 -8.36 -15.48 12.78
N THR A 52 -9.21 -16.11 13.58
CA THR A 52 -9.69 -17.47 13.28
C THR A 52 -10.96 -17.38 12.42
N ASP A 53 -11.23 -18.42 11.64
CA ASP A 53 -12.54 -18.61 10.99
C ASP A 53 -13.64 -18.58 12.08
N GLY A 54 -14.32 -17.44 12.21
CA GLY A 54 -15.44 -17.26 13.15
C GLY A 54 -15.39 -15.95 13.94
N ASP A 55 -15.62 -16.09 15.25
CA ASP A 55 -16.07 -15.00 16.14
C ASP A 55 -14.95 -14.49 17.07
N LYS A 56 -13.67 -14.80 16.77
CA LYS A 56 -12.52 -14.41 17.60
C LYS A 56 -11.45 -13.63 16.83
N ALA A 57 -11.01 -12.50 17.41
CA ALA A 57 -9.86 -11.73 16.97
C ALA A 57 -8.78 -11.72 18.05
N TYR A 58 -7.61 -12.30 17.77
CA TYR A 58 -6.48 -12.38 18.70
C TYR A 58 -5.62 -11.12 18.58
N VAL A 59 -5.23 -10.56 19.72
CA VAL A 59 -4.47 -9.30 19.78
C VAL A 59 -3.10 -9.50 20.42
N ASP A 60 -2.11 -8.82 19.88
CA ASP A 60 -0.73 -8.92 20.35
C ASP A 60 -0.60 -8.11 21.65
N GLY A 61 -0.35 -8.79 22.76
CA GLY A 61 -0.26 -8.17 24.07
C GLY A 61 -0.08 -9.17 25.22
N THR A 62 0.75 -8.80 26.19
CA THR A 62 0.90 -9.54 27.44
C THR A 62 -0.42 -9.48 28.22
N VAL A 63 -1.00 -10.65 28.53
CA VAL A 63 -2.34 -10.86 29.12
C VAL A 63 -2.66 -10.07 30.39
N ALA A 64 -1.68 -9.48 31.06
CA ALA A 64 -1.86 -8.69 32.27
C ALA A 64 -2.84 -7.50 32.10
N THR A 65 -3.05 -6.99 30.88
CA THR A 65 -4.04 -5.94 30.59
C THR A 65 -5.37 -6.45 30.02
N VAL A 66 -5.46 -7.73 29.66
CA VAL A 66 -6.62 -8.33 28.98
C VAL A 66 -7.54 -9.07 29.97
N ALA A 67 -6.97 -9.66 31.04
CA ALA A 67 -7.67 -10.55 31.96
C ALA A 67 -8.69 -9.89 32.93
N ALA A 68 -8.98 -8.59 32.82
CA ALA A 68 -9.82 -7.86 33.77
C ALA A 68 -11.15 -7.33 33.20
N VAL A 69 -11.51 -7.71 31.98
CA VAL A 69 -12.74 -7.24 31.33
C VAL A 69 -13.76 -8.37 31.31
N THR A 70 -14.48 -8.51 32.42
CA THR A 70 -15.68 -9.37 32.51
C THR A 70 -16.97 -8.59 32.25
N SER A 71 -16.86 -7.28 32.00
CA SER A 71 -17.97 -6.41 31.64
C SER A 71 -18.07 -6.27 30.13
N THR A 72 -19.30 -6.36 29.62
CA THR A 72 -19.70 -5.87 28.29
C THR A 72 -19.41 -4.38 28.22
N SER A 73 -18.22 -4.02 27.76
CA SER A 73 -17.95 -2.64 27.34
C SER A 73 -18.03 -2.58 25.82
N ASP A 74 -18.47 -1.45 25.32
CA ASP A 74 -18.52 -1.20 23.89
C ASP A 74 -17.09 -1.15 23.35
N TYR A 75 -16.87 -1.85 22.25
CA TYR A 75 -15.66 -1.74 21.47
C TYR A 75 -16.02 -1.19 20.09
N TYR A 76 -15.04 -0.60 19.41
CA TYR A 76 -15.21 -0.23 18.01
C TYR A 76 -13.99 -0.62 17.19
N ILE A 77 -14.24 -1.04 15.95
CA ILE A 77 -13.18 -1.41 15.02
C ILE A 77 -12.95 -0.26 14.04
N GLU A 78 -11.68 0.12 13.88
CA GLU A 78 -11.22 1.09 12.90
C GLU A 78 -10.33 0.45 11.86
N ARG A 79 -10.64 0.62 10.57
CA ARG A 79 -9.71 0.33 9.48
C ARG A 79 -9.08 1.61 8.97
N ARG A 80 -7.82 1.85 9.36
CA ARG A 80 -7.06 3.04 8.94
C ARG A 80 -6.46 2.89 7.55
N TRP A 81 -6.10 1.66 7.19
CA TRP A 81 -5.37 1.38 5.97
C TRP A 81 -6.09 0.35 5.14
N TYR A 82 -6.05 0.56 3.83
CA TYR A 82 -6.55 -0.41 2.87
C TYR A 82 -5.39 -0.89 2.02
N THR A 83 -5.15 -2.19 2.03
CA THR A 83 -4.20 -2.83 1.13
C THR A 83 -4.75 -2.70 -0.29
N LEU A 84 -3.98 -2.05 -1.16
CA LEU A 84 -4.26 -1.96 -2.59
C LEU A 84 -3.95 -3.31 -3.26
N PRO A 85 -4.46 -3.57 -4.48
CA PRO A 85 -4.16 -4.80 -5.21
C PRO A 85 -2.66 -5.11 -5.26
N ASP A 86 -2.30 -6.40 -5.24
CA ASP A 86 -0.89 -6.85 -5.24
C ASP A 86 -0.12 -6.40 -6.49
N ASP A 87 -0.84 -6.14 -7.58
CA ASP A 87 -0.31 -5.57 -8.81
C ASP A 87 -0.41 -4.04 -8.85
N PHE A 88 -0.61 -3.32 -7.75
CA PHE A 88 -0.73 -1.87 -7.79
C PHE A 88 0.60 -1.18 -8.13
N GLY A 89 0.61 -0.37 -9.21
CA GLY A 89 1.79 0.33 -9.74
C GLY A 89 1.71 1.84 -9.79
N GLY A 90 0.68 2.41 -9.19
CA GLY A 90 0.43 3.84 -9.18
C GLY A 90 -0.94 4.16 -9.77
N MET A 91 -1.50 5.30 -9.39
CA MET A 91 -2.83 5.70 -9.86
C MET A 91 -2.77 6.27 -11.28
N VAL A 92 -3.86 6.06 -12.03
CA VAL A 92 -4.08 6.74 -13.32
C VAL A 92 -4.59 8.16 -13.10
N SER A 93 -5.33 8.38 -12.01
CA SER A 93 -5.88 9.66 -11.57
C SER A 93 -5.24 10.09 -10.25
N ASP A 94 -5.08 11.39 -10.03
CA ASP A 94 -4.59 11.93 -8.75
C ASP A 94 -5.69 11.94 -7.65
N SER A 95 -6.73 11.11 -7.80
CA SER A 95 -7.86 11.03 -6.88
C SER A 95 -8.60 9.68 -6.94
N PHE A 96 -9.34 9.39 -5.87
CA PHE A 96 -10.40 8.38 -5.85
C PHE A 96 -11.75 9.08 -6.07
N SER A 97 -12.65 8.44 -6.81
CA SER A 97 -14.02 8.93 -6.97
C SER A 97 -14.98 8.05 -6.21
N TYR A 98 -16.06 8.63 -5.70
CA TYR A 98 -17.16 7.85 -5.13
C TYR A 98 -17.90 7.15 -6.26
N ARG A 99 -18.39 5.93 -6.01
CA ARG A 99 -19.25 5.22 -6.96
C ARG A 99 -20.43 6.11 -7.34
N ARG A 100 -20.72 6.15 -8.65
CA ARG A 100 -21.74 7.05 -9.22
C ARG A 100 -23.13 6.90 -8.60
N ASP A 101 -23.47 5.68 -8.18
CA ASP A 101 -24.76 5.34 -7.60
C ASP A 101 -24.87 5.72 -6.10
N ASP A 102 -23.73 5.80 -5.40
CA ASP A 102 -23.71 6.01 -3.95
C ASP A 102 -23.78 7.48 -3.58
N ASN A 103 -23.22 8.38 -4.40
CA ASN A 103 -23.38 9.81 -4.17
C ASN A 103 -22.97 10.66 -5.36
N CYS A 104 -23.95 11.28 -6.00
CA CYS A 104 -23.72 12.22 -7.10
C CYS A 104 -23.10 13.57 -6.68
N CYS A 105 -22.88 13.80 -5.38
CA CYS A 105 -22.54 15.13 -4.85
C CYS A 105 -21.27 15.20 -3.99
N TYR A 106 -20.51 14.11 -3.83
CA TYR A 106 -19.24 14.19 -3.09
C TYR A 106 -18.09 14.58 -4.02
N PRO A 107 -17.19 15.47 -3.54
CA PRO A 107 -15.97 15.75 -4.27
C PRO A 107 -15.08 14.51 -4.32
N ASP A 108 -14.24 14.40 -5.35
CA ASP A 108 -13.21 13.36 -5.40
C ASP A 108 -12.26 13.46 -4.20
N ILE A 109 -11.73 12.32 -3.77
CA ILE A 109 -10.75 12.21 -2.69
C ILE A 109 -9.37 12.44 -3.30
N GLU A 110 -8.76 13.58 -3.03
CA GLU A 110 -7.47 13.98 -3.60
C GLU A 110 -6.32 13.15 -3.01
N ILE A 111 -5.37 12.72 -3.84
CA ILE A 111 -4.17 12.03 -3.38
C ILE A 111 -3.10 13.04 -3.02
N VAL A 112 -2.69 13.03 -1.75
CA VAL A 112 -1.71 13.93 -1.17
C VAL A 112 -0.61 13.15 -0.45
N GLY A 113 0.46 13.84 -0.04
CA GLY A 113 1.50 13.24 0.79
C GLY A 113 1.00 12.91 2.20
N GLU A 114 1.61 11.91 2.85
CA GLU A 114 1.21 11.46 4.20
C GLU A 114 1.20 12.61 5.24
N ALA A 115 2.15 13.52 5.17
CA ALA A 115 2.22 14.68 6.05
C ALA A 115 0.95 15.55 5.97
N GLU A 116 0.36 15.67 4.78
CA GLU A 116 -0.86 16.44 4.56
C GLU A 116 -2.08 15.71 5.10
N VAL A 117 -2.16 14.38 4.92
CA VAL A 117 -3.21 13.56 5.54
C VAL A 117 -3.18 13.72 7.07
N ARG A 118 -2.00 13.65 7.69
CA ARG A 118 -1.84 13.87 9.14
C ARG A 118 -2.26 15.28 9.56
N ARG A 119 -1.90 16.30 8.76
CA ARG A 119 -2.30 17.69 9.00
C ARG A 119 -3.82 17.85 8.91
N MET A 120 -4.46 17.21 7.94
CA MET A 120 -5.91 17.30 7.74
C MET A 120 -6.68 16.51 8.81
N SER A 121 -6.19 15.33 9.18
CA SER A 121 -6.77 14.50 10.24
C SER A 121 -6.73 15.20 11.61
N SER A 122 -5.61 15.87 11.94
CA SER A 122 -5.50 16.64 13.20
C SER A 122 -6.37 17.91 13.25
N GLN A 123 -6.85 18.40 12.11
CA GLN A 123 -7.70 19.60 12.06
C GLN A 123 -9.17 19.31 12.38
N ASP A 124 -9.53 18.06 12.67
CA ASP A 124 -10.87 17.56 13.03
C ASP A 124 -12.01 18.46 12.53
N ARG A 125 -12.28 18.38 11.22
CA ARG A 125 -13.30 19.22 10.59
C ARG A 125 -14.72 18.65 10.73
N GLY A 126 -14.93 17.62 11.57
CA GLY A 126 -16.23 16.94 11.70
C GLY A 126 -16.78 16.42 10.37
N GLY A 127 -15.89 16.15 9.40
CA GLY A 127 -16.28 15.54 8.14
C GLY A 127 -16.67 14.09 8.38
N THR A 128 -17.73 13.61 7.73
CA THR A 128 -18.10 12.19 7.76
C THR A 128 -17.52 11.40 6.59
N TYR A 129 -16.84 12.09 5.66
CA TYR A 129 -16.32 11.52 4.42
C TYR A 129 -14.88 11.94 4.21
N PRO A 130 -14.03 11.03 3.71
CA PRO A 130 -12.66 11.33 3.37
C PRO A 130 -12.59 12.32 2.21
N ARG A 131 -11.61 13.23 2.29
CA ARG A 131 -11.37 14.25 1.27
C ARG A 131 -9.98 14.16 0.69
N VAL A 132 -9.05 13.65 1.49
CA VAL A 132 -7.69 13.40 1.03
C VAL A 132 -7.24 12.01 1.43
N ALA A 133 -6.38 11.43 0.61
CA ALA A 133 -5.78 10.14 0.84
C ALA A 133 -4.28 10.18 0.56
N SER A 134 -3.50 9.33 1.20
CA SER A 134 -2.09 9.11 0.84
C SER A 134 -1.85 7.66 0.55
N ILE A 135 -1.03 7.40 -0.48
CA ILE A 135 -0.59 6.05 -0.84
C ILE A 135 0.85 5.88 -0.34
N THR A 136 1.07 4.83 0.46
CA THR A 136 2.38 4.51 1.05
C THR A 136 2.72 3.04 0.83
N PRO A 137 4.01 2.67 0.79
CA PRO A 137 4.38 1.26 0.81
C PRO A 137 3.83 0.57 2.06
N LYS A 138 3.30 -0.64 1.90
CA LYS A 138 2.94 -1.54 3.00
C LYS A 138 4.24 -2.21 3.46
N GLU A 139 4.46 -2.25 4.76
CA GLU A 139 5.58 -2.99 5.34
C GLU A 139 5.44 -4.48 5.01
N PRO A 140 6.55 -5.20 4.78
CA PRO A 140 6.49 -6.63 4.56
C PRO A 140 5.89 -7.33 5.78
N GLU A 141 4.92 -8.22 5.57
CA GLU A 141 4.15 -8.90 6.62
C GLU A 141 5.02 -9.75 7.57
N ASN A 142 6.25 -10.06 7.15
CA ASN A 142 7.22 -10.83 7.92
C ASN A 142 8.34 -9.93 8.46
N GLY A 143 7.98 -8.81 9.09
CA GLY A 143 8.84 -7.73 9.58
C GLY A 143 9.96 -8.09 10.58
N LEU A 144 10.63 -9.24 10.42
CA LEU A 144 11.95 -9.41 10.98
C LEU A 144 12.88 -8.43 10.25
N PRO A 145 13.42 -7.40 10.93
CA PRO A 145 14.55 -6.69 10.37
C PRO A 145 15.59 -7.77 10.04
N VAL A 146 16.11 -7.76 8.81
CA VAL A 146 17.34 -8.49 8.53
C VAL A 146 18.40 -7.81 9.39
N ILE A 147 18.57 -8.30 10.61
CA ILE A 147 19.69 -7.93 11.47
C ILE A 147 20.89 -8.52 10.73
N TRP A 148 21.53 -7.68 9.93
CA TRP A 148 22.90 -7.93 9.51
C TRP A 148 23.70 -7.96 10.80
N ASP A 149 23.94 -9.15 11.36
CA ASP A 149 24.96 -9.36 12.37
C ASP A 149 26.29 -9.51 11.60
N PRO A 150 27.16 -8.48 11.57
CA PRO A 150 28.42 -8.55 10.87
C PRO A 150 29.45 -9.46 11.56
N GLN A 151 29.10 -10.09 12.69
CA GLN A 151 30.05 -10.78 13.56
C GLN A 151 30.01 -12.31 13.45
N ASP A 152 29.07 -12.89 12.71
CA ASP A 152 29.00 -14.34 12.49
C ASP A 152 29.80 -14.76 11.25
N LYS A 153 31.13 -14.64 11.33
CA LYS A 153 32.06 -15.00 10.24
C LYS A 153 32.56 -16.44 10.28
N ASP A 154 32.30 -17.18 11.35
CA ASP A 154 33.07 -18.39 11.64
C ASP A 154 32.26 -19.69 11.50
N ASP A 155 30.93 -19.65 11.41
CA ASP A 155 30.11 -20.86 11.22
C ASP A 155 29.73 -21.11 9.75
N GLN A 156 30.73 -21.47 8.94
CA GLN A 156 30.56 -21.88 7.53
C GLN A 156 29.98 -23.30 7.31
N THR A 157 29.23 -23.87 8.27
CA THR A 157 28.64 -25.22 8.09
C THR A 157 27.12 -25.27 8.11
N ASN A 158 26.43 -24.15 8.28
CA ASN A 158 24.98 -24.12 8.09
C ASN A 158 24.68 -23.94 6.59
N SER A 159 24.06 -24.96 6.00
CA SER A 159 23.54 -24.92 4.64
C SER A 159 22.73 -23.63 4.46
N LEU A 160 23.22 -22.76 3.57
CA LEU A 160 22.60 -21.55 3.06
C LEU A 160 21.34 -21.89 2.25
N ASP A 161 20.39 -22.58 2.87
CA ASP A 161 18.99 -22.43 2.52
C ASP A 161 18.58 -21.07 3.08
N LEU A 162 19.12 -20.01 2.44
CA LEU A 162 18.57 -18.68 2.52
C LEU A 162 17.18 -18.86 1.94
N GLU A 163 16.20 -19.15 2.80
CA GLU A 163 14.80 -18.92 2.50
C GLU A 163 14.75 -17.45 2.14
N VAL A 164 14.89 -17.18 0.84
CA VAL A 164 14.55 -15.89 0.27
C VAL A 164 13.11 -15.73 0.71
N PRO A 165 12.83 -14.81 1.65
CA PRO A 165 11.50 -14.69 2.23
C PRO A 165 10.56 -14.57 1.05
N ALA A 166 9.54 -15.44 1.02
CA ALA A 166 8.58 -15.55 -0.08
C ALA A 166 8.31 -14.15 -0.62
N ALA A 167 8.77 -13.94 -1.86
CA ALA A 167 9.19 -12.64 -2.40
C ALA A 167 8.40 -11.49 -1.78
N ALA A 168 9.09 -10.63 -1.01
CA ALA A 168 8.50 -9.43 -0.45
C ALA A 168 7.83 -8.63 -1.58
N SER A 169 6.52 -8.82 -1.74
CA SER A 169 5.74 -8.08 -2.72
C SER A 169 5.67 -6.65 -2.21
N THR A 170 6.06 -5.69 -3.04
CA THR A 170 5.87 -4.27 -2.76
C THR A 170 4.38 -3.98 -2.79
N ARG A 171 3.69 -4.31 -1.70
CA ARG A 171 2.28 -3.99 -1.50
C ARG A 171 2.18 -2.52 -1.17
N TRP A 172 1.11 -1.89 -1.62
CA TRP A 172 0.81 -0.50 -1.30
C TRP A 172 -0.41 -0.45 -0.41
N ARG A 173 -0.48 0.57 0.44
CA ARG A 173 -1.66 0.86 1.25
C ARG A 173 -2.11 2.30 1.04
N VAL A 174 -3.41 2.51 1.06
CA VAL A 174 -4.02 3.84 1.09
C VAL A 174 -4.44 4.18 2.52
N ASN A 175 -4.20 5.42 2.92
CA ASN A 175 -4.58 6.02 4.19
C ASN A 175 -5.49 7.22 3.92
N PHE A 176 -6.59 7.36 4.65
CA PHE A 176 -7.56 8.46 4.49
C PHE A 176 -7.46 9.45 5.66
N ASP A 177 -7.83 10.71 5.44
CA ASP A 177 -7.82 11.74 6.49
C ASP A 177 -8.89 11.57 7.56
N VAL A 178 -10.04 11.07 7.15
CA VAL A 178 -11.24 10.90 7.99
C VAL A 178 -11.70 9.45 7.95
N TYR A 179 -12.15 8.94 9.09
CA TYR A 179 -12.78 7.63 9.20
C TYR A 179 -14.24 7.72 8.75
N PRO A 180 -14.63 7.00 7.69
CA PRO A 180 -16.03 6.99 7.29
C PRO A 180 -16.85 6.29 8.38
N THR A 181 -18.00 6.87 8.70
CA THR A 181 -18.94 6.26 9.66
C THR A 181 -19.82 5.19 9.03
N ALA A 182 -19.89 5.15 7.70
CA ALA A 182 -20.69 4.21 6.91
C ALA A 182 -19.91 3.69 5.69
N ALA A 183 -20.33 2.53 5.16
CA ALA A 183 -19.72 1.88 4.00
C ALA A 183 -19.67 2.79 2.78
N LEU A 184 -18.49 2.90 2.18
CA LEU A 184 -18.27 3.68 0.97
C LEU A 184 -17.75 2.76 -0.13
N ASN A 185 -18.33 2.89 -1.32
CA ASN A 185 -17.74 2.28 -2.52
C ASN A 185 -16.94 3.34 -3.27
N LEU A 186 -15.63 3.10 -3.39
CA LEU A 186 -14.72 3.96 -4.13
C LEU A 186 -14.38 3.32 -5.48
N GLU A 187 -14.45 4.13 -6.53
CA GLU A 187 -14.00 3.82 -7.88
C GLU A 187 -12.66 4.50 -8.13
N TYR A 188 -11.71 3.74 -8.67
CA TYR A 188 -10.42 4.26 -9.07
C TYR A 188 -9.85 3.47 -10.23
N ARG A 189 -8.83 4.04 -10.87
CA ARG A 189 -8.08 3.41 -11.94
C ARG A 189 -6.61 3.48 -11.58
N TYR A 190 -5.91 2.38 -11.77
CA TYR A 190 -4.49 2.28 -11.47
C TYR A 190 -3.74 1.60 -12.62
N HIS A 191 -2.44 1.86 -12.65
CA HIS A 191 -1.49 1.16 -13.47
C HIS A 191 -1.10 -0.13 -12.76
N ALA A 192 -1.41 -1.28 -13.36
CA ALA A 192 -0.98 -2.55 -12.81
C ALA A 192 0.55 -2.72 -13.02
N VAL A 193 1.32 -3.02 -11.96
CA VAL A 193 2.65 -3.64 -12.01
C VAL A 193 2.46 -5.11 -12.31
N PRO A 194 2.77 -5.56 -13.53
CA PRO A 194 2.89 -6.97 -13.83
C PRO A 194 3.80 -7.69 -12.83
N PRO A 195 3.45 -8.93 -12.46
CA PRO A 195 4.17 -9.70 -11.45
C PRO A 195 5.67 -9.79 -11.75
N ALA A 196 6.48 -9.82 -10.68
CA ALA A 196 7.91 -10.07 -10.77
C ALA A 196 8.19 -11.33 -11.61
N LEU A 197 9.36 -11.39 -12.27
CA LEU A 197 9.72 -12.55 -13.07
C LEU A 197 9.83 -13.79 -12.18
N GLY A 198 8.75 -14.57 -12.14
CA GLY A 198 8.77 -15.95 -11.70
C GLY A 198 9.42 -16.82 -12.79
N SER A 199 10.11 -17.87 -12.37
CA SER A 199 11.02 -18.69 -13.18
C SER A 199 10.38 -19.44 -14.36
N THR A 200 9.06 -19.36 -14.58
CA THR A 200 8.39 -20.19 -15.60
C THR A 200 7.34 -19.49 -16.48
N THR A 201 6.72 -18.39 -16.06
CA THR A 201 5.59 -17.79 -16.81
C THR A 201 5.83 -16.37 -17.32
N ASN A 202 6.67 -15.59 -16.64
CA ASN A 202 6.98 -14.22 -17.02
C ASN A 202 8.44 -14.16 -17.46
N PHE A 203 8.69 -14.33 -18.76
CA PHE A 203 10.06 -14.37 -19.31
C PHE A 203 10.67 -12.96 -19.50
N TYR A 204 9.84 -11.92 -19.49
CA TYR A 204 10.26 -10.55 -19.76
C TYR A 204 9.72 -9.57 -18.72
N HIS A 205 10.60 -8.73 -18.15
CA HIS A 205 10.20 -7.63 -17.27
C HIS A 205 9.33 -6.64 -18.04
N TYR A 206 8.11 -6.41 -17.57
CA TYR A 206 7.33 -5.25 -17.98
C TYR A 206 7.85 -4.01 -17.23
N GLY A 207 7.94 -2.87 -17.92
CA GLY A 207 8.76 -1.71 -17.50
C GLY A 207 10.25 -1.87 -17.83
N GLY A 208 10.74 -3.11 -17.79
CA GLY A 208 11.96 -3.51 -18.47
C GLY A 208 11.92 -3.09 -19.93
N ALA A 209 10.83 -3.31 -20.68
CA ALA A 209 10.77 -2.91 -22.10
C ALA A 209 11.09 -1.41 -22.37
N GLU A 210 10.67 -0.49 -21.49
CA GLU A 210 10.77 0.95 -21.73
C GLU A 210 12.21 1.44 -21.61
N HIS A 211 12.95 0.95 -20.60
CA HIS A 211 14.35 1.32 -20.37
C HIS A 211 15.37 0.24 -20.79
N SER A 212 14.94 -0.99 -21.08
CA SER A 212 15.81 -2.09 -21.52
C SER A 212 16.48 -1.75 -22.83
N SER A 213 15.79 -1.06 -23.75
CA SER A 213 16.43 -0.62 -24.99
C SER A 213 17.61 0.32 -24.71
N THR A 214 17.53 1.14 -23.65
CA THR A 214 18.62 2.01 -23.19
C THR A 214 19.73 1.21 -22.52
N ILE A 215 19.39 0.24 -21.67
CA ILE A 215 20.37 -0.64 -21.01
C ILE A 215 21.10 -1.50 -22.04
N ILE A 216 20.38 -2.09 -23.00
CA ILE A 216 20.97 -2.86 -24.10
C ILE A 216 21.86 -1.96 -24.95
N ALA A 217 21.40 -0.75 -25.30
CA ALA A 217 22.21 0.19 -26.05
C ALA A 217 23.48 0.62 -25.30
N SER A 218 23.42 0.79 -23.97
CA SER A 218 24.60 1.13 -23.16
C SER A 218 25.61 -0.02 -23.12
N VAL A 219 25.14 -1.27 -22.99
CA VAL A 219 26.00 -2.46 -23.03
C VAL A 219 26.65 -2.62 -24.41
N ILE A 220 25.90 -2.43 -25.50
CA ILE A 220 26.43 -2.51 -26.86
C ILE A 220 27.48 -1.42 -27.10
N ASP A 221 27.22 -0.17 -26.70
CA ASP A 221 28.18 0.93 -26.81
C ASP A 221 29.48 0.62 -26.07
N GLN A 222 29.39 0.17 -24.81
CA GLN A 222 30.55 -0.23 -24.01
C GLN A 222 31.33 -1.40 -24.62
N ALA A 223 30.64 -2.40 -25.18
CA ALA A 223 31.29 -3.53 -25.84
C ALA A 223 32.07 -3.09 -27.10
N PHE A 224 31.49 -2.20 -27.91
CA PHE A 224 32.15 -1.66 -29.11
C PHE A 224 33.37 -0.80 -28.77
N GLN A 225 33.27 0.04 -27.75
CA GLN A 225 34.41 0.84 -27.28
C GLN A 225 35.56 -0.05 -26.81
N LYS A 226 35.26 -1.13 -26.07
CA LYS A 226 36.29 -2.04 -25.53
C LYS A 226 36.92 -2.95 -26.56
N ILE A 227 36.14 -3.55 -27.46
CA ILE A 227 36.62 -4.56 -28.42
C ILE A 227 37.20 -3.90 -29.68
N HIS A 228 36.55 -2.85 -30.17
CA HIS A 228 36.87 -2.25 -31.46
C HIS A 228 37.53 -0.87 -31.34
N SER A 229 37.65 -0.30 -30.13
CA SER A 229 38.13 1.07 -29.92
C SER A 229 37.37 2.11 -30.77
N SER A 230 36.08 1.84 -31.00
CA SER A 230 35.20 2.65 -31.85
C SER A 230 34.01 3.19 -31.08
N TYR A 231 33.52 4.36 -31.49
CA TYR A 231 32.37 5.07 -30.90
C TYR A 231 31.13 5.06 -31.80
N GLU A 232 31.11 4.23 -32.85
CA GLU A 232 30.01 4.20 -33.83
C GLU A 232 28.61 3.95 -33.23
N LYS A 233 28.54 3.29 -32.07
CA LYS A 233 27.27 3.00 -31.38
C LYS A 233 26.87 4.03 -30.33
N HIS A 234 27.74 5.01 -30.06
CA HIS A 234 27.55 5.97 -28.98
C HIS A 234 26.35 6.89 -29.22
N ASP A 235 26.18 7.39 -30.45
CA ASP A 235 25.04 8.26 -30.79
C ASP A 235 23.69 7.55 -30.63
N ALA A 236 23.63 6.25 -30.96
CA ALA A 236 22.44 5.43 -30.77
C ALA A 236 22.11 5.24 -29.29
N PHE A 237 23.11 5.01 -28.44
CA PHE A 237 22.93 4.98 -26.99
C PHE A 237 22.43 6.32 -26.45
N MET A 238 23.07 7.44 -26.84
CA MET A 238 22.68 8.77 -26.38
C MET A 238 21.25 9.14 -26.80
N ALA A 239 20.81 8.71 -27.99
CA ALA A 239 19.42 8.89 -28.43
C ALA A 239 18.43 8.12 -27.54
N ARG A 240 18.75 6.86 -27.19
CA ARG A 240 17.91 6.04 -26.30
C ARG A 240 17.88 6.58 -24.87
N LEU A 241 19.02 7.04 -24.36
CA LEU A 241 19.09 7.67 -23.04
C LEU A 241 18.21 8.92 -22.96
N ARG A 242 18.20 9.78 -23.99
CA ARG A 242 17.31 10.95 -24.01
C ARG A 242 15.84 10.55 -24.00
N GLN A 243 15.44 9.55 -24.80
CA GLN A 243 14.07 9.03 -24.80
C GLN A 243 13.67 8.46 -23.44
N SER A 244 14.57 7.69 -22.82
CA SER A 244 14.43 7.15 -21.47
C SER A 244 14.17 8.25 -20.44
N VAL A 245 14.99 9.30 -20.43
CA VAL A 245 14.83 10.45 -19.52
C VAL A 245 13.55 11.23 -19.82
N MET A 246 13.16 11.38 -21.09
CA MET A 246 11.89 12.03 -21.43
C MET A 246 10.69 11.22 -20.97
N HIS A 247 10.76 9.90 -21.07
CA HIS A 247 9.72 8.99 -20.61
C HIS A 247 9.57 9.06 -19.08
N ASP A 248 10.70 8.98 -18.36
CA ASP A 248 10.77 9.15 -16.92
C ASP A 248 10.22 10.51 -16.48
N ARG A 249 10.64 11.59 -17.15
CA ARG A 249 10.09 12.94 -16.91
C ARG A 249 8.59 13.03 -17.21
N ARG A 250 8.06 12.31 -18.19
CA ARG A 250 6.63 12.37 -18.51
C ARG A 250 5.79 11.63 -17.47
N ASN A 251 6.29 10.52 -16.95
CA ASN A 251 5.56 9.67 -16.02
C ASN A 251 5.74 10.09 -14.56
N TYR A 252 6.90 10.65 -14.21
CA TYR A 252 7.27 10.96 -12.83
C TYR A 252 7.60 12.44 -12.59
N ALA A 253 7.43 13.33 -13.58
CA ALA A 253 7.40 14.75 -13.25
C ALA A 253 6.24 14.97 -12.28
N ALA A 254 6.51 15.66 -11.17
CA ALA A 254 5.47 16.13 -10.29
C ALA A 254 4.44 16.91 -11.13
N SER A 255 3.21 16.38 -11.22
CA SER A 255 2.06 17.04 -11.85
C SER A 255 1.90 18.47 -11.30
N TYR A 256 2.31 18.66 -10.05
CA TYR A 256 2.42 19.95 -9.38
C TYR A 256 3.84 20.13 -8.81
N VAL A 257 4.76 20.71 -9.59
CA VAL A 257 5.88 21.44 -8.99
C VAL A 257 5.25 22.67 -8.37
N GLY A 258 4.99 22.61 -7.05
CA GLY A 258 4.24 23.61 -6.30
C GLY A 258 4.47 25.00 -6.88
N LYS A 259 3.44 25.56 -7.52
CA LYS A 259 3.46 26.95 -7.98
C LYS A 259 3.76 27.76 -6.74
N GLY A 260 5.00 28.22 -6.60
CA GLY A 260 5.38 29.19 -5.58
C GLY A 260 4.32 30.27 -5.59
N VAL A 261 3.74 30.51 -4.41
CA VAL A 261 2.66 31.45 -4.14
C VAL A 261 2.95 32.77 -4.86
N GLY A 262 2.39 32.99 -6.06
CA GLY A 262 2.81 34.14 -6.87
C GLY A 262 2.31 34.25 -8.31
N SER A 263 1.35 33.44 -8.79
CA SER A 263 0.82 33.65 -10.15
C SER A 263 -0.70 33.50 -10.21
N TYR A 264 -1.38 34.58 -9.84
CA TYR A 264 -2.75 34.85 -10.25
C TYR A 264 -2.72 35.24 -11.73
N GLY A 265 -3.33 34.46 -12.62
CA GLY A 265 -3.49 34.93 -14.00
C GLY A 265 -3.91 33.89 -15.03
N ALA A 266 -5.18 34.02 -15.43
CA ALA A 266 -5.78 33.68 -16.73
C ALA A 266 -5.90 32.21 -17.13
N GLY A 267 -7.17 31.77 -17.16
CA GLY A 267 -7.59 30.44 -17.61
C GLY A 267 -7.31 30.15 -19.08
N GLY A 268 -7.06 28.87 -19.33
CA GLY A 268 -7.02 28.26 -20.65
C GLY A 268 -7.23 26.76 -20.48
N HIS A 269 -8.43 26.29 -20.77
CA HIS A 269 -8.76 24.86 -20.86
C HIS A 269 -8.02 24.23 -22.04
N ASN A 270 -7.33 23.11 -21.82
CA ASN A 270 -6.85 22.24 -22.89
C ASN A 270 -7.28 20.80 -22.60
N ASP A 271 -8.45 20.43 -23.14
CA ASP A 271 -8.94 19.05 -23.26
C ASP A 271 -8.25 18.35 -24.43
N LEU A 272 -7.17 17.61 -24.19
CA LEU A 272 -6.63 16.64 -25.15
C LEU A 272 -5.81 15.55 -24.43
N ASP A 273 -6.39 14.37 -24.20
CA ASP A 273 -5.76 13.08 -24.58
C ASP A 273 -6.68 11.88 -24.27
N HIS A 274 -7.34 11.34 -25.29
CA HIS A 274 -7.96 10.01 -25.24
C HIS A 274 -6.99 8.96 -25.80
N PHE A 275 -5.99 8.56 -25.00
CA PHE A 275 -5.21 7.35 -25.26
C PHE A 275 -5.85 6.16 -24.52
N ARG A 276 -6.36 5.18 -25.27
CA ARG A 276 -6.83 3.90 -24.72
C ARG A 276 -5.63 3.11 -24.16
N ARG A 277 -5.37 3.23 -22.85
CA ARG A 277 -4.48 2.35 -22.10
C ARG A 277 -5.29 1.22 -21.45
N ASN A 278 -4.68 0.06 -21.26
CA ASN A 278 -5.22 -1.01 -20.42
C ASN A 278 -5.38 -0.45 -19.00
N THR A 279 -6.59 -0.06 -18.65
CA THR A 279 -6.95 0.35 -17.30
C THR A 279 -7.74 -0.79 -16.67
N SER A 280 -7.27 -1.32 -15.56
CA SER A 280 -8.17 -2.05 -14.66
C SER A 280 -9.08 -1.03 -13.99
N THR A 281 -10.34 -1.40 -13.82
CA THR A 281 -11.27 -0.69 -12.95
C THR A 281 -11.58 -1.66 -11.84
N ASP A 282 -11.15 -1.32 -10.64
CA ASP A 282 -11.44 -2.09 -9.45
C ASP A 282 -12.24 -1.24 -8.48
N ASN A 283 -13.11 -1.93 -7.72
CA ASN A 283 -13.91 -1.31 -6.68
C ASN A 283 -13.31 -1.69 -5.34
N ILE A 284 -12.99 -0.70 -4.52
CA ILE A 284 -12.75 -0.93 -3.10
C ILE A 284 -14.06 -0.65 -2.38
N THR A 285 -14.65 -1.70 -1.82
CA THR A 285 -15.70 -1.55 -0.81
C THR A 285 -15.04 -1.33 0.53
N LEU A 286 -15.18 -0.12 1.08
CA LEU A 286 -14.85 0.14 2.48
C LEU A 286 -15.97 -0.48 3.32
N GLY A 287 -15.83 -1.77 3.64
CA GLY A 287 -16.71 -2.43 4.61
C GLY A 287 -16.40 -1.90 6.00
N PHE A 288 -17.43 -1.47 6.73
CA PHE A 288 -17.32 -1.12 8.15
C PHE A 288 -17.97 -2.17 8.99
#